data_AF-A0A7S1YBE3-F1
#
_entry.id   AF-A0A7S1YBE3-F1
#
_cell.length_a   1.000
_cell.length_b   1.000
_cell.length_c   1.000
_cell.angle_alpha   90.00
_cell.angle_beta   90.00
_cell.angle_gamma   90.00
#
_symmetry.space_group_name_H-M   'P 1'
#
loop_
_entity.id
_entity.type
_entity.pdbx_description
1 polymer ?
#
loop_
_entity_poly.entity_id
_entity_poly.type
_entity_poly.pdbx_seq_one_letter_code
_entity_poly.pdbx_strand_id
1 'polypeptide(L)'
;VHVRGNKCSSSGEPKEALETAQQAAYAETIEREAQGLESRDFKAAWAQSLKSPIDIVSERFSSLELCGRKVDVVDRCDEKARDDLYQTLKSIDQNYVKTIRLQSEAKKIPQLMCFIKEHCVRTPYSFVITKCDARKTGCQICGPIRCPESLRPLVMQPQPTPVLDKARKGHFVGRESALEGVAKGARLLVDLRDLPSVQIDESSEEMKKRKTRDADTAKRVLGKKSFDASTVRGVVH
;
A
#
# COMPACT_ATOMS: atom_id res chain seq x y z
N VAL A 1 -82.18 3.08 -41.21
CA VAL A 1 -81.78 1.84 -40.49
C VAL A 1 -80.29 1.62 -40.73
N HIS A 2 -79.45 1.91 -39.74
CA HIS A 2 -78.03 1.55 -39.77
C HIS A 2 -77.58 1.15 -38.37
N VAL A 3 -76.85 0.04 -38.34
CA VAL A 3 -76.64 -0.88 -37.22
C VAL A 3 -75.50 -0.42 -36.33
N ARG A 4 -75.66 -0.60 -35.01
CA ARG A 4 -74.67 -0.34 -33.96
C ARG A 4 -73.43 -1.20 -34.14
N GLY A 5 -72.25 -0.59 -34.06
CA GLY A 5 -70.98 -1.27 -33.81
C GLY A 5 -70.52 -1.03 -32.37
N ASN A 6 -70.65 -2.04 -31.52
CA ASN A 6 -70.02 -2.09 -30.18
C ASN A 6 -68.61 -2.66 -30.35
N LYS A 7 -67.56 -1.93 -29.95
CA LYS A 7 -66.20 -2.48 -29.80
C LYS A 7 -65.85 -2.61 -28.32
N CYS A 8 -65.58 -3.86 -27.93
CA CYS A 8 -65.04 -4.29 -26.64
C CYS A 8 -63.70 -3.64 -26.34
N SER A 9 -63.55 -3.13 -25.12
CA SER A 9 -62.27 -2.79 -24.49
C SER A 9 -61.54 -4.09 -24.11
N SER A 10 -60.29 -4.24 -24.54
CA SER A 10 -59.43 -5.37 -24.18
C SER A 10 -58.49 -4.99 -23.04
N SER A 11 -58.49 -5.88 -22.04
CA SER A 11 -57.60 -6.09 -20.90
C SER A 11 -56.11 -5.74 -21.11
N GLY A 12 -55.58 -4.84 -20.28
CA GLY A 12 -54.15 -4.46 -20.23
C GLY A 12 -53.45 -4.68 -18.90
N GLU A 13 -53.98 -5.48 -17.97
CA GLU A 13 -53.56 -5.46 -16.56
C GLU A 13 -52.70 -6.63 -15.98
N PRO A 14 -52.38 -7.76 -16.65
CA PRO A 14 -51.74 -8.89 -15.94
C PRO A 14 -50.19 -8.89 -15.92
N LYS A 15 -49.49 -8.08 -16.74
CA LYS A 15 -48.02 -8.15 -16.83
C LYS A 15 -47.29 -7.23 -15.84
N GLU A 16 -47.83 -6.05 -15.61
CA GLU A 16 -47.24 -5.03 -14.74
C GLU A 16 -47.29 -5.45 -13.25
N ALA A 17 -48.36 -6.12 -12.85
CA ALA A 17 -48.49 -6.68 -11.49
C ALA A 17 -47.46 -7.79 -11.20
N LEU A 18 -47.06 -8.57 -12.20
CA LEU A 18 -46.10 -9.67 -12.03
C LEU A 18 -44.66 -9.17 -11.87
N GLU A 19 -44.26 -8.16 -12.64
CA GLU A 19 -42.95 -7.51 -12.51
C GLU A 19 -42.81 -6.78 -11.17
N THR A 20 -43.89 -6.13 -10.71
CA THR A 20 -43.91 -5.44 -9.42
C THR A 20 -43.75 -6.43 -8.26
N ALA A 21 -44.39 -7.60 -8.33
CA ALA A 21 -44.26 -8.66 -7.33
C ALA A 21 -42.85 -9.28 -7.31
N GLN A 22 -42.22 -9.46 -8.47
CA GLN A 22 -40.84 -9.96 -8.57
C GLN A 22 -39.82 -8.96 -8.02
N GLN A 23 -40.01 -7.67 -8.27
CA GLN A 23 -39.15 -6.61 -7.73
C GLN A 23 -39.30 -6.47 -6.22
N ALA A 24 -40.52 -6.58 -5.67
CA ALA A 24 -40.76 -6.57 -4.24
C ALA A 24 -40.13 -7.78 -3.53
N ALA A 25 -40.28 -8.99 -4.09
CA ALA A 25 -39.66 -10.19 -3.54
C ALA A 25 -38.12 -10.10 -3.56
N TYR A 26 -37.54 -9.55 -4.62
CA TYR A 26 -36.09 -9.34 -4.71
C TYR A 26 -35.59 -8.33 -3.66
N ALA A 27 -36.29 -7.21 -3.48
CA ALA A 27 -35.98 -6.22 -2.45
C ALA A 27 -36.03 -6.81 -1.03
N GLU A 28 -37.02 -7.65 -0.75
CA GLU A 28 -37.17 -8.32 0.55
C GLU A 28 -36.01 -9.31 0.83
N THR A 29 -35.52 -10.02 -0.20
CA THR A 29 -34.29 -10.83 -0.07
C THR A 29 -33.06 -9.98 0.26
N ILE A 30 -32.89 -8.83 -0.40
CA ILE A 30 -31.76 -7.92 -0.15
C ILE A 30 -31.83 -7.37 1.28
N GLU A 31 -33.02 -6.96 1.75
CA GLU A 31 -33.19 -6.45 3.11
C GLU A 31 -32.89 -7.53 4.16
N ARG A 32 -33.31 -8.78 3.92
CA ARG A 32 -33.03 -9.89 4.83
C ARG A 32 -31.55 -10.27 4.86
N GLU A 33 -30.87 -10.18 3.71
CA GLU A 33 -29.40 -10.34 3.64
C GLU A 33 -28.67 -9.18 4.31
N ALA A 34 -29.15 -7.95 4.15
CA ALA A 34 -28.60 -6.76 4.81
C ALA A 34 -28.75 -6.83 6.34
N GLN A 35 -29.91 -7.25 6.84
CA GLN A 35 -30.15 -7.50 8.27
C GLN A 35 -29.31 -8.68 8.80
N GLY A 36 -29.09 -9.71 7.98
CA GLY A 36 -28.18 -10.81 8.28
C GLY A 36 -26.70 -10.40 8.32
N LEU A 37 -26.31 -9.36 7.58
CA LEU A 37 -24.97 -8.78 7.59
C LEU A 37 -24.78 -7.82 8.77
N GLU A 38 -25.79 -7.05 9.15
CA GLU A 38 -25.76 -6.15 10.32
C GLU A 38 -25.72 -6.91 11.66
N SER A 39 -26.34 -8.10 11.72
CA SER A 39 -26.35 -8.94 12.94
C SER A 39 -25.11 -9.82 13.10
N ARG A 40 -24.28 -9.97 12.06
CA ARG A 40 -23.04 -10.76 12.14
C ARG A 40 -21.90 -9.88 12.63
N ASP A 41 -21.16 -10.38 13.61
CA ASP A 41 -19.83 -9.83 13.90
C ASP A 41 -18.90 -10.16 12.73
N PHE A 42 -18.91 -9.27 11.73
CA PHE A 42 -18.11 -9.37 10.52
C PHE A 42 -16.63 -9.54 10.85
N LYS A 43 -16.14 -8.91 11.92
CA LYS A 43 -14.75 -9.00 12.35
C LYS A 43 -14.41 -10.43 12.79
N ALA A 44 -15.28 -11.07 13.56
CA ALA A 44 -15.12 -12.45 13.99
C ALA A 44 -15.21 -13.44 12.82
N ALA A 45 -16.23 -13.29 11.96
CA ALA A 45 -16.40 -14.16 10.79
C ALA A 45 -15.23 -14.04 9.78
N TRP A 46 -14.73 -12.82 9.57
CA TRP A 46 -13.55 -12.56 8.75
C TRP A 46 -12.26 -13.11 9.37
N ALA A 47 -12.09 -12.97 10.69
CA ALA A 47 -10.94 -13.57 11.38
C ALA A 47 -10.95 -15.10 11.26
N GLN A 48 -12.13 -15.72 11.34
CA GLN A 48 -12.29 -17.16 11.19
C GLN A 48 -12.00 -17.63 9.76
N SER A 49 -12.44 -16.89 8.73
CA SER A 49 -12.18 -17.25 7.33
C SER A 49 -10.69 -17.14 6.96
N LEU A 50 -9.96 -16.20 7.58
CA LEU A 50 -8.52 -16.03 7.36
C LEU A 50 -7.65 -17.02 8.13
N LYS A 51 -8.19 -17.73 9.12
CA LYS A 51 -7.42 -18.63 9.98
C LYS A 51 -6.70 -19.72 9.17
N SER A 52 -7.43 -20.43 8.31
CA SER A 52 -6.86 -21.52 7.51
C SER A 52 -5.72 -21.06 6.59
N PRO A 53 -5.85 -19.97 5.80
CA PRO A 53 -4.73 -19.41 5.04
C PRO A 53 -3.53 -19.00 5.91
N ILE A 54 -3.76 -18.36 7.06
CA ILE A 54 -2.70 -17.95 7.98
C ILE A 54 -1.95 -19.17 8.52
N ASP A 55 -2.67 -20.22 8.92
CA ASP A 55 -2.08 -21.45 9.46
C ASP A 55 -1.19 -22.13 8.40
N ILE A 56 -1.68 -22.26 7.15
CA ILE A 56 -0.92 -22.86 6.04
C ILE A 56 0.37 -22.08 5.77
N VAL A 57 0.29 -20.74 5.72
CA VAL A 57 1.48 -19.90 5.50
C VAL A 57 2.44 -20.05 6.68
N SER A 58 1.94 -20.01 7.90
CA SER A 58 2.76 -20.10 9.10
C SER A 58 3.49 -21.44 9.21
N GLU A 59 2.81 -22.54 8.93
CA GLU A 59 3.42 -23.88 8.90
C GLU A 59 4.53 -23.96 7.84
N ARG A 60 4.25 -23.47 6.62
CA ARG A 60 5.24 -23.46 5.54
C ARG A 60 6.47 -22.65 5.90
N PHE A 61 6.31 -21.45 6.42
CA PHE A 61 7.44 -20.60 6.81
C PHE A 61 8.22 -21.18 8.00
N SER A 62 7.54 -21.79 8.98
CA SER A 62 8.20 -22.41 10.14
C SER A 62 9.09 -23.60 9.76
N SER A 63 8.81 -24.25 8.62
CA SER A 63 9.64 -25.33 8.07
C SER A 63 10.87 -24.84 7.30
N LEU A 64 10.97 -23.53 7.00
CA LEU A 64 12.08 -22.98 6.23
C LEU A 64 13.31 -22.77 7.10
N GLU A 65 14.48 -23.01 6.51
CA GLU A 65 15.77 -22.71 7.10
C GLU A 65 16.58 -21.83 6.16
N LEU A 66 17.13 -20.74 6.70
CA LEU A 66 18.05 -19.85 5.99
C LEU A 66 19.41 -19.91 6.68
N CYS A 67 20.42 -20.39 5.95
CA CYS A 67 21.79 -20.52 6.46
C CYS A 67 21.88 -21.34 7.77
N GLY A 68 21.14 -22.44 7.87
CA GLY A 68 21.09 -23.31 9.06
C GLY A 68 20.36 -22.70 10.26
N ARG A 69 19.63 -21.59 10.06
CA ARG A 69 18.77 -20.98 11.08
C ARG A 69 17.31 -21.11 10.66
N LYS A 70 16.46 -21.58 11.56
CA LYS A 70 15.02 -21.65 11.33
C LYS A 70 14.44 -20.25 11.19
N VAL A 71 13.48 -20.11 10.29
CA VAL A 71 12.70 -18.89 10.16
C VAL A 71 11.70 -18.84 11.32
N ASP A 72 11.74 -17.76 12.09
CA ASP A 72 10.81 -17.54 13.19
C ASP A 72 9.52 -16.91 12.65
N VAL A 73 8.38 -17.52 12.96
CA VAL A 73 7.06 -17.03 12.57
C VAL A 73 6.37 -16.52 13.83
N VAL A 74 6.24 -15.20 13.91
CA VAL A 74 5.64 -14.53 15.07
C VAL A 74 4.22 -14.10 14.73
N ASP A 75 3.33 -14.23 15.72
CA ASP A 75 1.96 -13.75 15.61
C ASP A 75 1.88 -12.25 15.30
N ARG A 76 0.71 -11.85 14.82
CA ARG A 76 0.41 -10.43 14.60
C ARG A 76 0.59 -9.66 15.91
N CYS A 77 1.22 -8.50 15.80
CA CYS A 77 1.40 -7.53 16.87
C CYS A 77 0.09 -7.32 17.66
N ASP A 78 0.19 -7.35 18.99
CA ASP A 78 -0.95 -7.21 19.89
C ASP A 78 -1.56 -5.79 19.81
N GLU A 79 -2.78 -5.64 20.32
CA GLU A 79 -3.46 -4.34 20.27
C GLU A 79 -2.72 -3.29 21.11
N LYS A 80 -2.03 -3.73 22.17
CA LYS A 80 -1.24 -2.87 23.05
C LYS A 80 -0.06 -2.25 22.32
N ALA A 81 0.78 -3.02 21.64
CA ALA A 81 1.91 -2.47 20.92
C ALA A 81 1.46 -1.58 19.74
N ARG A 82 0.30 -1.86 19.14
CA ARG A 82 -0.34 -0.94 18.18
C ARG A 82 -0.70 0.39 18.85
N ASP A 83 -1.28 0.37 20.04
CA ASP A 83 -1.61 1.59 20.78
C ASP A 83 -0.37 2.35 21.27
N ASP A 84 0.67 1.65 21.69
CA ASP A 84 1.97 2.23 22.04
C ASP A 84 2.61 2.95 20.83
N LEU A 85 2.49 2.36 19.63
CA LEU A 85 2.92 3.01 18.39
C LEU A 85 2.14 4.30 18.16
N TYR A 86 0.81 4.29 18.30
CA TYR A 86 0.00 5.50 18.12
C TYR A 86 0.31 6.58 19.15
N GLN A 87 0.56 6.20 20.41
CA GLN A 87 0.99 7.14 21.46
C GLN A 87 2.36 7.73 21.10
N THR A 88 3.28 6.92 20.60
CA THR A 88 4.60 7.38 20.15
C THR A 88 4.47 8.38 19.00
N LEU A 89 3.66 8.09 17.98
CA LEU A 89 3.41 9.02 16.88
C LEU A 89 2.80 10.35 17.37
N LYS A 90 1.88 10.29 18.33
CA LYS A 90 1.28 11.47 18.96
C LYS A 90 2.27 12.27 19.81
N SER A 91 3.27 11.61 20.39
CA SER A 91 4.36 12.28 21.12
C SER A 91 5.29 13.05 20.19
N ILE A 92 5.42 12.61 18.93
CA ILE A 92 6.20 13.30 17.91
C ILE A 92 5.41 14.48 17.33
N ASP A 93 4.10 14.30 17.11
CA ASP A 93 3.22 15.34 16.60
C ASP A 93 1.87 15.29 17.32
N GLN A 94 1.58 16.34 18.10
CA GLN A 94 0.36 16.42 18.91
C GLN A 94 -0.92 16.41 18.08
N ASN A 95 -0.85 16.82 16.81
CA ASN A 95 -1.99 16.85 15.88
C ASN A 95 -2.28 15.50 15.25
N TYR A 96 -1.47 14.47 15.52
CA TYR A 96 -1.68 13.13 14.99
C TYR A 96 -2.98 12.50 15.55
N VAL A 97 -3.81 11.99 14.63
CA VAL A 97 -5.03 11.24 14.93
C VAL A 97 -5.04 9.95 14.10
N LYS A 98 -5.50 8.84 14.69
CA LYS A 98 -5.54 7.50 14.04
C LYS A 98 -6.36 7.44 12.74
N THR A 99 -7.19 8.46 12.49
CA THR A 99 -8.04 8.57 11.29
C THR A 99 -7.32 9.15 10.07
N ILE A 100 -6.13 9.75 10.26
CA ILE A 100 -5.32 10.29 9.17
C ILE A 100 -4.80 9.12 8.33
N ARG A 101 -5.23 9.03 7.07
CA ARG A 101 -4.86 7.93 6.16
C ARG A 101 -4.40 8.40 4.79
N LEU A 102 -4.64 9.66 4.43
CA LEU A 102 -4.37 10.17 3.10
C LEU A 102 -3.13 11.08 3.08
N GLN A 103 -2.38 11.04 1.97
CA GLN A 103 -1.21 11.91 1.79
C GLN A 103 -1.57 13.39 1.77
N SER A 104 -2.78 13.74 1.30
CA SER A 104 -3.29 15.13 1.35
C SER A 104 -3.38 15.68 2.77
N GLU A 105 -3.55 14.80 3.76
CA GLU A 105 -3.64 15.14 5.17
C GLU A 105 -2.29 15.25 5.86
N ALA A 106 -1.18 14.93 5.17
CA ALA A 106 0.17 15.07 5.70
C ALA A 106 0.48 16.51 6.18
N LYS A 107 -0.19 17.51 5.61
CA LYS A 107 -0.10 18.92 6.05
C LYS A 107 -0.60 19.13 7.49
N LYS A 108 -1.47 18.25 8.00
CA LYS A 108 -2.01 18.31 9.37
C LYS A 108 -1.02 17.81 10.42
N ILE A 109 0.04 17.09 10.01
CA ILE A 109 1.05 16.46 10.88
C ILE A 109 2.47 16.89 10.48
N PRO A 110 2.78 18.19 10.52
CA PRO A 110 4.04 18.72 10.00
C PRO A 110 5.28 18.21 10.74
N GLN A 111 5.19 17.98 12.06
CA GLN A 111 6.34 17.50 12.85
C GLN A 111 6.65 16.05 12.53
N LEU A 112 5.63 15.21 12.35
CA LEU A 112 5.83 13.82 11.94
C LEU A 112 6.41 13.73 10.53
N MET A 113 5.98 14.62 9.61
CA MET A 113 6.56 14.68 8.27
C MET A 113 8.02 15.15 8.27
N CYS A 114 8.36 16.12 9.12
CA CYS A 114 9.74 16.53 9.34
C CYS A 114 10.58 15.38 9.88
N PHE A 115 10.07 14.66 10.89
CA PHE A 115 10.71 13.47 11.44
C PHE A 115 10.98 12.43 10.37
N ILE A 116 9.99 12.08 9.54
CA ILE A 116 10.17 11.11 8.45
C ILE A 116 11.23 11.57 7.46
N LYS A 117 11.31 12.87 7.16
CA LYS A 117 12.29 13.40 6.21
C LYS A 117 13.72 13.37 6.76
N GLU A 118 13.89 13.64 8.06
CA GLU A 118 15.21 13.80 8.67
C GLU A 118 15.76 12.50 9.27
N HIS A 119 14.89 11.63 9.75
CA HIS A 119 15.25 10.45 10.54
C HIS A 119 14.98 9.14 9.82
N CYS A 120 14.20 9.15 8.73
CA CYS A 120 13.86 7.93 8.01
C CYS A 120 14.48 7.93 6.63
N VAL A 121 15.06 6.79 6.27
CA VAL A 121 15.57 6.51 4.93
C VAL A 121 14.67 5.45 4.32
N ARG A 122 14.01 5.80 3.21
CA ARG A 122 13.18 4.88 2.44
C ARG A 122 13.94 4.45 1.19
N THR A 123 14.21 3.16 1.07
CA THR A 123 14.71 2.53 -0.15
C THR A 123 13.57 1.73 -0.81
N PRO A 124 13.75 1.21 -2.04
CA PRO A 124 12.76 0.32 -2.66
C PRO A 124 12.46 -0.96 -1.86
N TYR A 125 13.38 -1.36 -0.97
CA TYR A 125 13.34 -2.65 -0.27
C TYR A 125 13.30 -2.53 1.25
N SER A 126 13.53 -1.34 1.80
CA SER A 126 13.61 -1.14 3.24
C SER A 126 13.18 0.26 3.66
N PHE A 127 12.68 0.34 4.89
CA PHE A 127 12.42 1.58 5.59
C PHE A 127 13.23 1.55 6.87
N VAL A 128 14.22 2.44 6.96
CA VAL A 128 15.17 2.49 8.07
C VAL A 128 14.91 3.76 8.86
N ILE A 129 14.73 3.64 10.17
CA ILE A 129 14.64 4.77 11.10
C ILE A 129 15.99 4.89 11.80
N THR A 130 16.73 5.95 11.54
CA THR A 130 18.05 6.20 12.11
C THR A 130 17.91 7.23 13.23
N LYS A 131 18.41 6.87 14.43
CA LYS A 131 18.46 7.81 15.55
C LYS A 131 19.53 8.86 15.29
N CYS A 132 19.17 10.12 15.48
CA CYS A 132 20.12 11.21 15.52
C CYS A 132 20.99 11.11 16.78
N ASP A 133 22.24 11.53 16.68
CA ASP A 133 23.05 11.79 17.87
C ASP A 133 22.50 13.06 18.53
N ALA A 134 21.69 12.87 19.57
CA ALA A 134 21.02 13.95 20.28
C ALA A 134 21.98 15.04 20.77
N ARG A 135 23.25 14.68 21.06
CA ARG A 135 24.29 15.63 21.50
C ARG A 135 24.75 16.58 20.39
N LYS A 136 24.66 16.16 19.12
CA LYS A 136 25.09 16.98 17.97
C LYS A 136 23.95 17.75 17.31
N THR A 137 22.73 17.22 17.39
CA THR A 137 21.59 17.70 16.59
C THR A 137 20.54 18.44 17.40
N GLY A 138 20.60 18.36 18.74
CA GLY A 138 19.54 18.92 19.59
C GLY A 138 18.18 18.24 19.41
N CYS A 139 18.15 17.07 18.75
CA CYS A 139 16.92 16.35 18.46
C CYS A 139 16.25 15.88 19.76
N GLN A 140 15.04 16.38 20.02
CA GLN A 140 14.23 16.01 21.19
C GLN A 140 13.42 14.73 20.98
N ILE A 141 13.34 14.24 19.74
CA ILE A 141 12.56 13.06 19.36
C ILE A 141 13.40 11.78 19.56
N CYS A 142 14.68 11.83 19.24
CA CYS A 142 15.56 10.68 19.34
C CYS A 142 16.03 10.46 20.79
N GLY A 143 15.55 9.38 21.41
CA GLY A 143 16.10 8.90 22.68
C GLY A 143 17.57 8.44 22.55
N PRO A 144 18.28 8.26 23.67
CA PRO A 144 19.72 7.99 23.66
C PRO A 144 20.09 6.73 22.85
N ILE A 145 21.21 6.82 22.15
CA ILE A 145 21.79 5.70 21.38
C ILE A 145 22.50 4.78 22.38
N ARG A 146 21.97 3.56 22.55
CA ARG A 146 22.53 2.54 23.46
C ARG A 146 23.84 1.92 22.97
N CYS A 147 24.16 2.06 21.68
CA CYS A 147 25.38 1.52 21.08
C CYS A 147 26.61 2.37 21.49
N PRO A 148 27.77 1.74 21.83
CA PRO A 148 29.03 2.43 22.08
C PRO A 148 29.43 3.33 20.91
N GLU A 149 29.97 4.51 21.21
CA GLU A 149 30.25 5.54 20.20
C GLU A 149 31.21 5.08 19.11
N SER A 150 32.18 4.22 19.45
CA SER A 150 33.11 3.60 18.50
C SER A 150 32.44 2.67 17.47
N LEU A 151 31.30 2.07 17.82
CA LEU A 151 30.58 1.12 16.96
C LEU A 151 29.41 1.77 16.21
N ARG A 152 28.98 2.97 16.60
CA ARG A 152 27.87 3.68 15.94
C ARG A 152 28.06 3.87 14.43
N PRO A 153 29.25 4.24 13.92
CA PRO A 153 29.43 4.41 12.47
C PRO A 153 29.18 3.14 11.66
N LEU A 154 29.35 1.96 12.27
CA LEU A 154 29.11 0.66 11.64
C LEU A 154 27.64 0.24 11.77
N VAL A 155 27.07 0.37 12.98
CA VAL A 155 25.69 -0.08 13.26
C VAL A 155 24.65 0.83 12.61
N MET A 156 24.95 2.11 12.44
CA MET A 156 24.05 3.09 11.81
C MET A 156 24.23 3.17 10.30
N GLN A 157 25.00 2.27 9.69
CA GLN A 157 25.10 2.24 8.24
C GLN A 157 23.76 1.84 7.63
N PRO A 158 23.24 2.63 6.68
CA PRO A 158 22.07 2.23 5.92
C PRO A 158 22.36 0.95 5.15
N GLN A 159 21.32 0.14 4.94
CA GLN A 159 21.44 -1.07 4.14
C GLN A 159 21.90 -0.72 2.72
N PRO A 160 22.87 -1.47 2.15
CA PRO A 160 23.33 -1.22 0.79
C PRO A 160 22.17 -1.43 -0.19
N THR A 161 21.94 -0.45 -1.06
CA THR A 161 20.93 -0.55 -2.12
C THR A 161 21.53 -1.20 -3.37
N PRO A 162 20.95 -2.27 -3.92
CA PRO A 162 21.55 -2.96 -5.06
C PRO A 162 21.74 -2.02 -6.27
N VAL A 163 22.91 -2.11 -6.92
CA VAL A 163 23.26 -1.28 -8.09
C VAL A 163 22.66 -1.87 -9.35
N LEU A 164 22.00 -1.05 -10.18
CA LEU A 164 21.39 -1.51 -11.43
C LEU A 164 22.47 -2.03 -12.40
N ASP A 165 22.21 -3.19 -12.99
CA ASP A 165 23.06 -3.79 -13.99
C ASP A 165 22.83 -3.11 -15.34
N LYS A 166 23.85 -2.41 -15.85
CA LYS A 166 23.78 -1.75 -17.16
C LYS A 166 23.69 -2.75 -18.31
N ALA A 167 24.22 -3.97 -18.14
CA ALA A 167 24.20 -5.00 -19.16
C ALA A 167 22.89 -5.79 -19.17
N ARG A 168 22.21 -5.90 -18.03
CA ARG A 168 20.94 -6.63 -17.88
C ARG A 168 19.84 -5.71 -17.39
N LYS A 169 19.10 -5.14 -18.34
CA LYS A 169 17.99 -4.22 -18.06
C LYS A 169 16.97 -4.86 -17.11
N GLY A 170 16.67 -4.19 -16.00
CA GLY A 170 15.75 -4.67 -14.97
C GLY A 170 16.37 -5.57 -13.90
N HIS A 171 17.67 -5.90 -14.02
CA HIS A 171 18.40 -6.67 -13.02
C HIS A 171 19.43 -5.80 -12.27
N PHE A 172 19.88 -6.31 -11.13
CA PHE A 172 20.96 -5.70 -10.35
C PHE A 172 22.27 -6.44 -10.55
N VAL A 173 23.39 -5.75 -10.35
CA VAL A 173 24.73 -6.32 -10.46
C VAL A 173 24.87 -7.43 -9.43
N GLY A 174 25.24 -8.63 -9.90
CA GLY A 174 25.52 -9.77 -9.01
C GLY A 174 26.74 -9.49 -8.13
N ARG A 175 26.81 -10.10 -6.96
CA ARG A 175 27.90 -9.87 -5.99
C ARG A 175 29.28 -10.08 -6.59
N GLU A 176 29.50 -11.17 -7.31
CA GLU A 176 30.80 -11.50 -7.92
C GLU A 176 31.21 -10.45 -8.96
N SER A 177 30.30 -10.08 -9.86
CA SER A 177 30.54 -9.03 -10.85
C SER A 177 30.77 -7.65 -10.22
N ALA A 178 30.11 -7.35 -9.09
CA ALA A 178 30.34 -6.11 -8.35
C ALA A 178 31.73 -6.10 -7.70
N LEU A 179 32.16 -7.21 -7.10
CA LEU A 179 33.48 -7.35 -6.50
C LEU A 179 34.59 -7.24 -7.56
N GLU A 180 34.43 -7.90 -8.71
CA GLU A 180 35.36 -7.77 -9.83
C GLU A 180 35.43 -6.34 -10.37
N GLY A 181 34.28 -5.67 -10.48
CA GLY A 181 34.24 -4.27 -10.90
C GLY A 181 34.94 -3.35 -9.91
N VAL A 182 34.78 -3.57 -8.60
CA VAL A 182 35.49 -2.80 -7.56
C VAL A 182 36.99 -3.05 -7.60
N ALA A 183 37.43 -4.30 -7.81
CA ALA A 183 38.85 -4.59 -8.01
C ALA A 183 39.44 -3.85 -9.22
N LYS A 184 38.60 -3.54 -10.22
CA LYS A 184 38.92 -2.72 -11.40
C LYS A 184 38.65 -1.22 -11.20
N GLY A 185 38.35 -0.78 -9.98
CA GLY A 185 38.12 0.64 -9.63
C GLY A 185 36.72 1.17 -9.94
N ALA A 186 35.78 0.34 -10.38
CA ALA A 186 34.41 0.74 -10.62
C ALA A 186 33.62 0.84 -9.30
N ARG A 187 32.78 1.86 -9.15
CA ARG A 187 31.85 1.99 -8.01
C ARG A 187 30.62 1.10 -8.19
N LEU A 188 30.82 -0.22 -8.19
CA LEU A 188 29.75 -1.22 -8.31
C LEU A 188 29.34 -1.82 -6.96
N LEU A 189 30.12 -1.56 -5.91
CA LEU A 189 29.63 -1.64 -4.55
C LEU A 189 29.05 -0.29 -4.15
N VAL A 190 27.99 -0.32 -3.36
CA VAL A 190 27.28 0.87 -2.89
C VAL A 190 28.23 1.72 -2.06
N ASP A 191 28.59 2.91 -2.56
CA ASP A 191 29.19 3.93 -1.71
C ASP A 191 28.09 4.46 -0.80
N LEU A 192 28.24 4.23 0.51
CA LEU A 192 27.22 4.56 1.51
C LEU A 192 26.97 6.08 1.63
N ARG A 193 27.80 6.91 0.97
CA ARG A 193 27.64 8.37 0.84
C ARG A 193 26.79 8.79 -0.37
N ASP A 194 26.58 7.91 -1.35
CA ASP A 194 25.87 8.20 -2.61
C ASP A 194 24.36 7.90 -2.52
N LEU A 195 23.84 7.68 -1.31
CA LEU A 195 22.40 7.48 -1.11
C LEU A 195 21.65 8.81 -1.32
N PRO A 196 20.62 8.83 -2.18
CA PRO A 196 19.81 10.02 -2.34
C PRO A 196 19.05 10.29 -1.03
N SER A 197 19.39 11.40 -0.36
CA SER A 197 18.66 11.91 0.82
C SER A 197 17.29 12.50 0.45
N VAL A 198 16.99 12.58 -0.84
CA VAL A 198 15.77 13.12 -1.40
C VAL A 198 15.27 12.14 -2.45
N GLN A 199 13.95 11.90 -2.46
CA GLN A 199 13.27 11.12 -3.48
C GLN A 199 13.88 11.41 -4.85
N ILE A 200 14.25 10.36 -5.60
CA ILE A 200 14.25 10.48 -7.05
C ILE A 200 12.78 10.72 -7.37
N ASP A 201 12.39 11.99 -7.39
CA ASP A 201 11.30 12.43 -8.22
C ASP A 201 11.65 11.89 -9.59
N GLU A 202 10.97 10.84 -10.06
CA GLU A 202 10.69 10.80 -11.50
C GLU A 202 10.17 12.20 -11.79
N SER A 203 10.99 13.02 -12.46
CA SER A 203 10.80 14.48 -12.46
C SER A 203 9.33 14.77 -12.68
N SER A 204 8.69 15.60 -11.84
CA SER A 204 7.22 15.74 -11.92
C SER A 204 6.74 16.07 -13.34
N GLU A 205 7.63 16.66 -14.15
CA GLU A 205 7.49 16.86 -15.59
C GLU A 205 7.29 15.59 -16.42
N GLU A 206 8.05 14.53 -16.19
CA GLU A 206 7.94 13.29 -16.95
C GLU A 206 6.67 12.51 -16.60
N MET A 207 6.28 12.53 -15.33
CA MET A 207 5.00 11.98 -14.86
C MET A 207 3.80 12.79 -15.40
N LYS A 208 3.90 14.13 -15.42
CA LYS A 208 2.91 15.01 -16.08
C LYS A 208 2.80 14.71 -17.57
N LYS A 209 3.92 14.54 -18.27
CA LYS A 209 3.93 14.20 -19.71
C LYS A 209 3.25 12.87 -20.00
N ARG A 210 3.51 11.82 -19.19
CA ARG A 210 2.82 10.53 -19.30
C ARG A 210 1.31 10.67 -19.05
N LYS A 211 0.93 11.38 -17.98
CA LYS A 211 -0.49 11.62 -17.65
C LYS A 211 -1.24 12.39 -18.75
N THR A 212 -0.60 13.40 -19.36
CA THR A 212 -1.17 14.16 -20.49
C THR A 212 -1.31 13.28 -21.73
N ARG A 213 -0.29 12.49 -22.06
CA ARG A 213 -0.33 11.56 -23.20
C ARG A 213 -1.45 10.53 -23.04
N ASP A 214 -1.57 9.94 -21.86
CA ASP A 214 -2.55 8.88 -21.60
C ASP A 214 -3.98 9.46 -21.63
N ALA A 215 -4.18 10.69 -21.13
CA ALA A 215 -5.44 11.42 -21.24
C ALA A 215 -5.81 11.78 -22.69
N ASP A 216 -4.84 12.21 -23.50
CA ASP A 216 -5.07 12.55 -24.92
C ASP A 216 -5.37 11.29 -25.74
N THR A 217 -4.68 10.18 -25.46
CA THR A 217 -4.94 8.87 -26.09
C THR A 217 -6.34 8.37 -25.76
N ALA A 218 -6.77 8.45 -24.49
CA ALA A 218 -8.11 8.05 -24.07
C ALA A 218 -9.21 8.88 -24.75
N LYS A 219 -8.97 10.18 -24.96
CA LYS A 219 -9.95 11.09 -25.56
C LYS A 219 -9.99 10.98 -27.09
N ARG A 220 -8.84 10.99 -27.76
CA ARG A 220 -8.75 11.04 -29.23
C ARG A 220 -8.88 9.68 -29.90
N VAL A 221 -8.25 8.66 -29.33
CA VAL A 221 -8.18 7.33 -29.96
C VAL A 221 -9.35 6.45 -29.51
N LEU A 222 -9.75 6.56 -28.25
CA LEU A 222 -10.72 5.64 -27.64
C LEU A 222 -12.09 6.28 -27.37
N GLY A 223 -12.24 7.61 -27.51
CA GLY A 223 -13.51 8.31 -27.31
C GLY A 223 -14.09 8.22 -25.89
N LYS A 224 -13.27 7.91 -24.88
CA LYS A 224 -13.75 7.63 -23.51
C LYS A 224 -13.74 8.87 -22.61
N LYS A 225 -14.67 8.94 -21.66
CA LYS A 225 -14.68 9.95 -20.59
C LYS A 225 -13.63 9.60 -19.52
N SER A 226 -13.08 10.62 -18.85
CA SER A 226 -11.87 10.54 -17.99
C SER A 226 -11.89 9.49 -16.87
N PHE A 227 -13.07 9.05 -16.43
CA PHE A 227 -13.21 8.03 -15.37
C PHE A 227 -13.01 6.59 -15.89
N ASP A 228 -13.33 6.31 -17.16
CA ASP A 228 -13.12 4.99 -17.79
C ASP A 228 -11.67 4.76 -18.24
N ALA A 229 -10.80 5.78 -18.06
CA ALA A 229 -9.39 5.74 -18.43
C ALA A 229 -8.48 5.29 -17.27
N SER A 230 -8.98 5.29 -16.02
CA SER A 230 -8.22 4.88 -14.83
C SER A 230 -8.40 3.41 -14.45
N THR A 231 -9.18 2.64 -15.20
CA THR A 231 -9.38 1.20 -14.97
C THR A 231 -8.28 0.39 -15.66
N VAL A 232 -7.44 -0.28 -14.87
CA VAL A 232 -6.45 -1.25 -15.35
C VAL A 232 -7.18 -2.47 -15.90
N ARG A 233 -6.83 -2.91 -17.12
CA ARG A 233 -7.32 -4.17 -17.69
C ARG A 233 -6.20 -5.20 -17.70
N GLY A 234 -6.46 -6.37 -17.12
CA GLY A 234 -5.65 -7.57 -17.33
C GLY A 234 -6.16 -8.30 -18.57
N VAL A 235 -5.26 -8.60 -19.52
CA VAL A 235 -5.52 -9.57 -20.58
C VAL A 235 -4.90 -10.88 -20.11
N VAL A 236 -5.74 -11.90 -19.92
CA VAL A 236 -5.30 -13.26 -19.63
C VAL A 236 -5.10 -13.94 -20.98
N HIS A 237 -3.87 -14.39 -21.24
CA HIS A 237 -3.58 -15.40 -22.25
C HIS A 237 -3.35 -16.73 -21.55
#